data_AF-A0A838NIF5-F1
#
_entry.id   AF-A0A838NIF5-F1
#
_cell.length_a   1.000
_cell.length_b   1.000
_cell.length_c   1.000
_cell.angle_alpha   90.00
_cell.angle_beta   90.00
_cell.angle_gamma   90.00
#
_symmetry.space_group_name_H-M   'P 1'
#
loop_
_entity.id
_entity.type
_entity.pdbx_description
1 polymer ?
#
loop_
_entity_poly.entity_id
_entity_poly.type
_entity_poly.pdbx_seq_one_letter_code
_entity_poly.pdbx_strand_id
1 'polypeptide(L)' 'MIESERLSKLRHDLSNPLSALLAEIQLLLLNESQFDPETLTSLKEIEAMAIRMRGMLRDI' A
#
# COMPACT_ATOMS: atom_id res chain seq x y z
N MET A 1 1.86 15.85 24.35
CA MET A 1 3.11 15.74 23.58
C MET A 1 3.38 14.28 23.17
N ILE A 2 3.45 13.33 24.13
CA ILE A 2 3.74 11.91 23.87
C ILE A 2 2.77 11.22 22.89
N GLU A 3 1.47 11.52 22.93
CA GLU A 3 0.48 10.88 22.06
C GLU A 3 0.62 11.28 20.59
N SER A 4 0.87 12.56 20.32
CA SER A 4 1.11 13.07 18.96
C SER A 4 2.39 12.50 18.35
N GLU A 5 3.45 12.34 19.16
CA GLU A 5 4.70 11.70 18.73
C GLU A 5 4.49 10.20 18.41
N ARG A 6 3.71 9.49 19.23
CA ARG A 6 3.35 8.08 18.98
C ARG A 6 2.53 7.92 17.70
N LEU A 7 1.55 8.79 17.47
CA LEU A 7 0.76 8.81 16.24
C LEU A 7 1.62 9.12 15.02
N SER A 8 2.51 10.12 15.10
CA SER A 8 3.42 10.44 14.01
C SER A 8 4.37 9.28 13.69
N LYS A 9 4.87 8.58 14.71
CA LYS A 9 5.72 7.40 14.53
C LYS A 9 4.94 6.25 13.90
N LEU A 10 3.73 5.96 14.38
CA LEU A 10 2.86 4.93 13.80
C LEU A 10 2.56 5.22 12.32
N ARG A 11 2.24 6.48 11.99
CA ARG A 11 2.01 6.90 10.60
C ARG A 11 3.24 6.66 9.74
N HIS A 12 4.42 7.04 10.20
CA HIS A 12 5.67 6.80 9.49
C HIS A 12 5.93 5.30 9.28
N ASP A 13 5.84 4.52 10.36
CA ASP A 13 6.16 3.09 10.38
C ASP A 13 5.19 2.27 9.51
N LEU A 14 3.96 2.75 9.29
CA LEU A 14 3.00 2.13 8.37
C LEU A 14 3.08 2.71 6.94
N SER A 15 3.41 3.99 6.77
CA SER A 15 3.51 4.61 5.44
C SER A 15 4.66 4.04 4.61
N ASN A 16 5.78 3.73 5.24
CA ASN A 16 6.95 3.15 4.57
C ASN A 16 6.66 1.76 3.95
N PRO A 17 6.19 0.74 4.70
CA PRO A 17 5.87 -0.57 4.13
C PRO A 17 4.70 -0.51 3.13
N LEU A 18 3.70 0.36 3.32
CA LEU A 18 2.64 0.55 2.32
C LEU A 18 3.17 1.13 1.01
N SER A 19 4.15 2.03 1.07
CA SER A 19 4.77 2.58 -0.13
C SER A 19 5.61 1.54 -0.86
N ALA A 20 6.34 0.70 -0.12
CA ALA A 20 7.08 -0.43 -0.69
C ALA A 20 6.13 -1.45 -1.34
N LEU A 21 5.05 -1.86 -0.65
CA LEU A 21 4.04 -2.77 -1.19
C LEU A 21 3.42 -2.23 -2.48
N LEU A 22 3.06 -0.95 -2.53
CA LEU A 22 2.51 -0.34 -3.74
C LEU A 22 3.51 -0.32 -4.89
N ALA A 23 4.77 -0.01 -4.62
CA ALA A 23 5.81 -0.04 -5.64
C ALA A 23 6.01 -1.46 -6.20
N GLU A 24 6.05 -2.48 -5.34
CA GLU A 24 6.19 -3.88 -5.76
C GLU A 24 4.99 -4.34 -6.61
N ILE A 25 3.77 -4.04 -6.18
CA ILE A 25 2.56 -4.37 -6.95
C ILE A 25 2.57 -3.65 -8.30
N GLN A 26 2.95 -2.36 -8.34
CA GLN A 26 3.06 -1.62 -9.59
C GLN A 26 4.10 -2.22 -10.53
N LEU A 27 5.24 -2.68 -10.02
CA LEU A 27 6.25 -3.38 -10.84
C LEU A 27 5.72 -4.69 -11.42
N LEU A 28 4.92 -5.45 -10.66
CA LEU A 28 4.25 -6.65 -11.15
C LEU A 28 3.22 -6.29 -12.23
N LEU A 29 2.43 -5.25 -12.00
CA LEU A 29 1.43 -4.76 -12.96
C LEU A 29 2.05 -4.12 -14.21
N LEU A 30 3.33 -3.79 -14.25
CA LEU A 30 3.99 -3.45 -15.53
C LEU A 30 4.09 -4.65 -16.47
N ASN A 31 4.01 -5.87 -15.94
CA ASN A 31 4.15 -7.13 -16.66
C ASN A 31 2.85 -7.96 -16.61
N GLU A 32 1.67 -7.34 -16.64
CA GLU A 32 0.36 -8.01 -16.48
C GLU A 32 0.20 -9.25 -17.38
N SER A 33 0.78 -9.23 -18.59
CA SER A 33 0.71 -10.33 -19.56
C SER A 33 1.36 -11.64 -19.10
N GLN A 34 2.14 -11.63 -18.02
CA GLN A 34 2.77 -12.81 -17.45
C GLN A 34 1.88 -13.53 -16.43
N PHE A 35 0.77 -12.91 -16.01
CA PHE A 35 -0.12 -13.44 -14.99
C PHE A 35 -1.42 -13.93 -15.63
N ASP A 36 -2.00 -14.97 -15.02
CA ASP A 36 -3.35 -15.37 -15.36
C ASP A 36 -4.38 -14.32 -14.85
N PRO A 37 -5.62 -14.33 -15.39
CA PRO A 37 -6.63 -13.33 -15.04
C PRO A 37 -7.00 -13.28 -13.55
N GLU A 38 -6.94 -14.40 -12.83
CA GLU A 38 -7.26 -14.46 -11.40
C GLU A 38 -6.16 -13.76 -10.61
N THR A 39 -4.90 -14.12 -10.86
CA THR A 39 -3.74 -13.47 -10.25
C THR A 39 -3.72 -11.96 -10.53
N LEU A 40 -4.02 -11.55 -11.76
CA LEU A 40 -4.08 -10.13 -12.11
C LEU A 40 -5.17 -9.37 -11.34
N THR A 41 -6.32 -10.01 -11.14
CA THR A 41 -7.43 -9.45 -10.35
C THR A 41 -6.99 -9.25 -8.90
N SER A 42 -6.36 -10.27 -8.31
CA SER A 42 -5.84 -10.17 -6.94
C SER A 42 -4.78 -9.08 -6.77
N LEU A 43 -3.87 -8.91 -7.74
CA LEU A 43 -2.85 -7.84 -7.70
C LEU A 43 -3.51 -6.44 -7.70
N LYS A 44 -4.56 -6.23 -8.51
CA LYS A 44 -5.31 -4.97 -8.56
C LYS A 44 -6.10 -4.71 -7.28
N GLU A 45 -6.65 -5.76 -6.66
CA GLU A 45 -7.30 -5.65 -5.35
C GLU A 45 -6.30 -5.28 -4.24
N ILE A 46 -5.12 -5.89 -4.23
CA ILE A 46 -4.05 -5.55 -3.28
C ILE A 46 -3.62 -4.10 -3.45
N GLU A 47 -3.44 -3.61 -4.70
CA GLU A 47 -3.14 -2.21 -4.97
C GLU A 47 -4.22 -1.28 -4.39
N ALA A 48 -5.49 -1.58 -4.68
CA ALA A 48 -6.62 -0.78 -4.20
C ALA A 48 -6.70 -0.72 -2.66
N MET A 49 -6.47 -1.84 -1.99
CA MET A 49 -6.42 -1.90 -0.52
C MET A 49 -5.26 -1.08 0.05
N ALA A 50 -4.07 -1.19 -0.53
CA ALA A 50 -2.90 -0.46 -0.08
C ALA A 50 -3.06 1.06 -0.29
N ILE A 51 -3.66 1.49 -1.41
CA ILE A 51 -4.04 2.90 -1.63
C ILE A 51 -5.02 3.38 -0.56
N ARG A 52 -6.05 2.58 -0.24
CA ARG A 52 -7.04 2.91 0.80
C ARG A 52 -6.41 3.05 2.17
N MET A 53 -5.52 2.12 2.57
CA MET A 53 -4.77 2.19 3.83
C MET A 53 -3.92 3.46 3.91
N ARG A 54 -3.22 3.82 2.82
CA ARG A 54 -2.44 5.05 2.76
C ARG A 54 -3.32 6.30 2.87
N GLY A 55 -4.51 6.28 2.29
CA GLY A 55 -5.51 7.35 2.47
C GLY A 55 -5.90 7.52 3.93
N MET A 56 -6.26 6.42 4.61
CA MET A 56 -6.59 6.44 6.03
C MET A 56 -5.47 7.01 6.90
N LEU A 57 -4.21 6.67 6.62
CA LEU A 57 -3.06 7.19 7.37
C LEU A 57 -2.77 8.67 7.13
N ARG A 58 -3.18 9.22 5.98
CA ARG A 58 -3.04 10.65 5.67
C ARG A 58 -4.09 11.48 6.41
N ASP A 59 -5.27 10.91 6.62
CA ASP A 59 -6.41 11.58 7.24
C ASP A 59 -6.38 11.50 8.79
N ILE A 60 -5.39 10.78 9.36
CA ILE A 60 -5.07 10.69 10.81
C ILE A 60 -4.00 11.73 11.22
#